data_AF-A0A1F8GZA1-F1
#
_entry.id   AF-A0A1F8GZA1-F1
#
_cell.length_a   1.000
_cell.length_b   1.000
_cell.length_c   1.000
_cell.angle_alpha   90.00
_cell.angle_beta   90.00
_cell.angle_gamma   90.00
#
_symmetry.space_group_name_H-M   'P 1'
#
loop_
_entity.id
_entity.type
_entity.pdbx_description
1 polymer ?
#
loop_
_entity_poly.entity_id
_entity_poly.type
_entity_poly.pdbx_seq_one_letter_code
_entity_poly.pdbx_strand_id
1 'polypeptide(L)'
;MQVTAQLNYLRIAPRKVRLVGMALKGMPVEKAQAELSFRIKRSAVPLAKLLKSAISNAENNFGLVKENLFIKNVIVNEGVKIKRYMPRAMGQAGMIQKKSSHIKIILEEKVPGLKMKKPEPAIKEVKPEPSEKAQEKFKKPVVEAKKPVLKKEVFGGVRKFFRRKSI
;
A
#
# COMPACT_ATOMS: atom_id res chain seq x y z
N MET A 1 -2.04 23.46 6.63
CA MET A 1 -1.31 23.36 5.35
C MET A 1 -2.06 22.41 4.41
N GLN A 2 -1.78 22.43 3.10
CA GLN A 2 -2.36 21.51 2.12
C GLN A 2 -1.29 20.62 1.49
N VAL A 3 -1.57 19.31 1.39
CA VAL A 3 -0.70 18.32 0.76
C VAL A 3 -1.45 17.68 -0.41
N THR A 4 -0.81 17.51 -1.56
CA THR A 4 -1.47 16.93 -2.74
C THR A 4 -0.69 15.76 -3.33
N ALA A 5 -1.41 14.76 -3.80
CA ALA A 5 -0.86 13.62 -4.52
C ALA A 5 -1.67 13.36 -5.79
N GLN A 6 -1.00 12.89 -6.85
CA GLN A 6 -1.63 12.67 -8.15
C GLN A 6 -1.42 11.24 -8.67
N LEU A 7 -2.42 10.71 -9.38
CA LEU A 7 -2.33 9.48 -10.17
C LEU A 7 -2.83 9.76 -11.59
N ASN A 8 -1.90 9.73 -12.55
CA ASN A 8 -2.15 10.08 -13.94
C ASN A 8 -2.39 8.83 -14.82
N TYR A 9 -3.13 9.01 -15.91
CA TYR A 9 -3.40 7.99 -16.94
C TYR A 9 -4.04 6.66 -16.47
N LEU A 10 -4.74 6.67 -15.33
CA LEU A 10 -5.42 5.48 -14.80
C LEU A 10 -6.46 4.97 -15.82
N ARG A 11 -6.35 3.69 -16.20
CA ARG A 11 -7.25 3.03 -17.18
C ARG A 11 -8.59 2.61 -16.57
N ILE A 12 -9.29 3.58 -15.97
CA ILE A 12 -10.66 3.48 -15.45
C ILE A 12 -11.42 4.75 -15.90
N ALA A 13 -12.68 4.60 -16.31
CA ALA A 13 -13.49 5.74 -16.73
C ALA A 13 -13.81 6.68 -15.55
N PRO A 14 -13.70 8.02 -15.70
CA PRO A 14 -13.82 8.98 -14.60
C PRO A 14 -15.07 8.82 -13.73
N ARG A 15 -16.25 8.57 -14.32
CA ARG A 15 -17.51 8.34 -13.59
C ARG A 15 -17.40 7.23 -12.52
N LYS A 16 -16.66 6.14 -12.81
CA LYS A 16 -16.47 5.01 -11.88
C LYS A 16 -15.50 5.33 -10.73
N VAL A 17 -14.61 6.30 -10.92
CA VAL A 17 -13.69 6.79 -9.88
C VAL A 17 -14.36 7.88 -9.04
N ARG A 18 -15.07 8.83 -9.67
CA ARG A 18 -15.83 9.90 -9.00
C ARG A 18 -16.79 9.38 -7.95
N LEU A 19 -17.50 8.27 -8.22
CA LEU A 19 -18.40 7.62 -7.25
C LEU A 19 -17.72 7.29 -5.92
N VAL A 20 -16.45 6.82 -5.95
CA VAL A 20 -15.69 6.50 -4.73
C VAL A 20 -15.04 7.77 -4.16
N GLY A 21 -14.45 8.62 -5.01
CA GLY A 21 -13.82 9.88 -4.58
C GLY A 21 -14.77 10.88 -3.90
N MET A 22 -16.04 10.91 -4.33
CA MET A 22 -17.10 11.73 -3.70
C MET A 22 -17.45 11.24 -2.30
N ALA A 23 -17.49 9.92 -2.07
CA ALA A 23 -17.78 9.37 -0.74
C ALA A 23 -16.68 9.68 0.29
N LEU A 24 -15.42 9.75 -0.16
CA LEU A 24 -14.25 9.99 0.71
C LEU A 24 -14.03 11.46 1.06
N LYS A 25 -14.68 12.40 0.36
CA LYS A 25 -14.52 13.84 0.62
C LYS A 25 -15.06 14.19 2.01
N GLY A 26 -14.25 14.91 2.79
CA GLY A 26 -14.56 15.29 4.17
C GLY A 26 -14.30 14.20 5.22
N MET A 27 -13.92 12.97 4.82
CA MET A 27 -13.51 11.95 5.79
C MET A 27 -12.15 12.27 6.42
N PRO A 28 -11.94 11.95 7.71
CA PRO A 28 -10.59 11.86 8.27
C PRO A 28 -9.84 10.71 7.60
N VAL A 29 -8.51 10.85 7.50
CA VAL A 29 -7.64 9.97 6.71
C VAL A 29 -7.78 8.49 7.09
N GLU A 30 -7.91 8.17 8.37
CA GLU A 30 -7.93 6.78 8.83
C GLU A 30 -9.25 6.07 8.47
N LYS A 31 -10.38 6.74 8.66
CA LYS A 31 -11.69 6.25 8.22
C LYS A 31 -11.71 6.05 6.70
N ALA A 32 -11.06 6.93 5.95
CA ALA A 32 -10.91 6.79 4.50
C ALA A 32 -10.04 5.60 4.09
N GLN A 33 -8.99 5.24 4.86
CA GLN A 33 -8.20 4.02 4.64
C GLN A 33 -9.03 2.74 4.88
N ALA A 34 -9.80 2.69 5.97
CA ALA A 34 -10.68 1.55 6.27
C ALA A 34 -11.79 1.41 5.21
N GLU A 35 -12.50 2.50 4.91
CA GLU A 35 -13.54 2.57 3.87
C GLU A 35 -13.03 2.05 2.52
N LEU A 36 -11.85 2.52 2.07
CA LEU A 36 -11.23 2.08 0.82
C LEU A 36 -10.81 0.60 0.82
N SER A 37 -10.57 0.00 1.98
CA SER A 37 -10.15 -1.40 2.09
C SER A 37 -11.33 -2.37 1.94
N PHE A 38 -12.53 -2.00 2.43
CA PHE A 38 -13.74 -2.81 2.31
C PHE A 38 -14.58 -2.50 1.05
N ARG A 39 -14.28 -1.41 0.31
CA ARG A 39 -15.09 -1.00 -0.86
C ARG A 39 -14.90 -1.92 -2.08
N ILE A 40 -15.91 -2.75 -2.36
CA ILE A 40 -16.00 -3.71 -3.49
C ILE A 40 -15.71 -3.11 -4.90
N LYS A 41 -15.75 -1.78 -5.08
CA LYS A 41 -15.53 -1.16 -6.40
C LYS A 41 -14.03 -1.16 -6.78
N ARG A 42 -13.68 -1.68 -7.96
CA ARG A 42 -12.30 -1.70 -8.54
C ARG A 42 -11.53 -0.36 -8.48
N SER A 43 -12.22 0.78 -8.42
CA SER A 43 -11.61 2.10 -8.24
C SER A 43 -11.03 2.35 -6.84
N ALA A 44 -11.36 1.54 -5.83
CA ALA A 44 -10.85 1.66 -4.47
C ALA A 44 -9.36 1.32 -4.36
N VAL A 45 -8.91 0.19 -4.94
CA VAL A 45 -7.50 -0.24 -4.92
C VAL A 45 -6.49 0.85 -5.37
N PRO A 46 -6.65 1.52 -6.53
CA PRO A 46 -5.74 2.61 -6.91
C PRO A 46 -5.90 3.87 -6.05
N LEU A 47 -7.08 4.13 -5.49
CA LEU A 47 -7.29 5.23 -4.55
C LEU A 47 -6.63 4.97 -3.20
N ALA A 48 -6.63 3.73 -2.70
CA ALA A 48 -5.93 3.32 -1.47
C ALA A 48 -4.42 3.49 -1.60
N LYS A 49 -3.83 3.09 -2.74
CA LYS A 49 -2.41 3.32 -3.03
C LYS A 49 -2.08 4.81 -3.12
N LEU A 50 -2.93 5.62 -3.76
CA LEU A 50 -2.75 7.07 -3.85
C LEU A 50 -2.88 7.76 -2.48
N LEU A 51 -3.84 7.35 -1.65
CA LEU A 51 -4.03 7.88 -0.31
C LEU A 51 -2.83 7.54 0.59
N LYS A 52 -2.31 6.30 0.55
CA LYS A 52 -1.09 5.94 1.28
C LYS A 52 0.13 6.79 0.86
N SER A 53 0.26 7.10 -0.43
CA SER A 53 1.29 8.03 -0.92
C SER A 53 1.06 9.48 -0.45
N ALA A 54 -0.18 9.95 -0.43
CA ALA A 54 -0.51 11.30 0.05
C ALA A 54 -0.17 11.50 1.54
N ILE A 55 -0.40 10.45 2.36
CA ILE A 55 -0.07 10.43 3.79
C ILE A 55 1.44 10.45 3.99
N SER A 56 2.19 9.58 3.31
CA SER A 56 3.66 9.55 3.42
C SER A 56 4.31 10.86 2.96
N ASN A 57 3.73 11.56 1.96
CA ASN A 57 4.17 12.91 1.58
C ASN A 57 3.89 13.95 2.70
N ALA A 58 2.78 13.82 3.45
CA ALA A 58 2.43 14.71 4.55
C ALA A 58 3.32 14.49 5.79
N GLU A 59 3.61 13.22 6.11
CA GLU A 59 4.50 12.82 7.19
C GLU A 59 5.95 13.24 6.90
N ASN A 60 6.52 12.78 5.78
CA ASN A 60 7.95 12.95 5.49
C ASN A 60 8.35 14.38 5.11
N ASN A 61 7.57 15.06 4.25
CA ASN A 61 7.97 16.36 3.70
C ASN A 61 7.48 17.54 4.55
N PHE A 62 6.42 17.35 5.35
CA PHE A 62 5.75 18.43 6.09
C PHE A 62 5.64 18.17 7.60
N GLY A 63 5.98 16.98 8.09
CA GLY A 63 5.97 16.65 9.53
C GLY A 63 4.57 16.63 10.16
N LEU A 64 3.53 16.36 9.37
CA LEU A 64 2.14 16.46 9.81
C LEU A 64 1.64 15.16 10.46
N VAL A 65 0.95 15.29 11.59
CA VAL A 65 0.35 14.15 12.30
C VAL A 65 -0.80 13.54 11.49
N LYS A 66 -0.71 12.25 11.17
CA LYS A 66 -1.70 11.49 10.38
C LYS A 66 -3.15 11.67 10.86
N GLU A 67 -3.37 11.64 12.18
CA GLU A 67 -4.67 11.78 12.84
C GLU A 67 -5.33 13.15 12.59
N ASN A 68 -4.52 14.20 12.43
CA ASN A 68 -4.99 15.56 12.15
C ASN A 68 -5.32 15.78 10.66
N LEU A 69 -5.06 14.81 9.78
CA LEU A 69 -5.30 14.95 8.34
C LEU A 69 -6.70 14.48 7.93
N PHE A 70 -7.36 15.28 7.08
CA PHE A 70 -8.62 14.92 6.44
C PHE A 70 -8.57 15.15 4.92
N ILE A 71 -9.46 14.50 4.18
CA ILE A 71 -9.54 14.61 2.72
C ILE A 71 -10.39 15.84 2.35
N LYS A 72 -9.72 16.99 2.13
CA LYS A 72 -10.37 18.25 1.70
C LYS A 72 -11.13 18.06 0.38
N ASN A 73 -10.50 17.43 -0.62
CA ASN A 73 -11.10 17.17 -1.93
C ASN A 73 -10.45 15.97 -2.65
N VAL A 74 -11.24 15.28 -3.46
CA VAL A 74 -10.77 14.30 -4.46
C VAL A 74 -11.21 14.77 -5.85
N ILE A 75 -10.29 15.32 -6.62
CA ILE A 75 -10.53 15.81 -7.98
C ILE A 75 -10.26 14.66 -8.96
N VAL A 76 -11.20 14.41 -9.88
CA VAL A 76 -11.10 13.33 -10.88
C VAL A 76 -11.40 13.88 -12.26
N ASN A 77 -10.34 14.12 -13.02
CA ASN A 77 -10.39 14.67 -14.38
C ASN A 77 -10.45 13.54 -15.42
N GLU A 78 -10.97 13.85 -16.60
CA GLU A 78 -10.97 12.93 -17.73
C GLU A 78 -9.59 12.96 -18.42
N GLY A 79 -9.07 11.79 -18.77
CA GLY A 79 -7.79 11.63 -19.46
C GLY A 79 -7.95 11.12 -20.88
N VAL A 80 -6.82 10.82 -21.52
CA VAL A 80 -6.74 10.35 -22.92
C VAL A 80 -7.78 9.27 -23.22
N LYS A 81 -8.60 9.53 -24.25
CA LYS A 81 -9.68 8.67 -24.74
C LYS A 81 -9.17 7.86 -25.93
N ILE A 82 -8.93 6.57 -25.74
CA ILE A 82 -8.56 5.69 -26.85
C ILE A 82 -9.82 5.32 -27.63
N LYS A 83 -9.94 5.82 -28.87
CA LYS A 83 -11.01 5.44 -29.81
C LYS A 83 -10.81 4.01 -30.31
N ARG A 84 -11.90 3.27 -30.46
CA ARG A 84 -12.00 1.96 -31.13
C ARG A 84 -13.34 1.92 -31.88
N TYR A 85 -13.45 1.08 -32.90
CA TYR A 85 -14.70 0.83 -33.61
C TYR A 85 -15.17 -0.61 -33.36
N MET A 86 -16.48 -0.81 -33.47
CA MET A 86 -17.15 -2.11 -33.40
C MET A 86 -18.18 -2.16 -34.54
N PRO A 87 -18.19 -3.22 -35.37
CA PRO A 87 -19.17 -3.36 -36.44
C PRO A 87 -20.60 -3.46 -35.87
N ARG A 88 -21.57 -3.01 -36.65
CA ARG A 88 -23.01 -3.02 -36.36
C ARG A 88 -23.78 -3.52 -37.60
N ALA A 89 -25.10 -3.65 -37.45
CA ALA A 89 -25.98 -4.00 -38.55
C ALA A 89 -25.90 -2.98 -39.71
N MET A 90 -26.34 -3.38 -40.91
CA MET A 90 -26.42 -2.51 -42.09
C MET A 90 -25.10 -1.81 -42.45
N GLY A 91 -23.96 -2.51 -42.27
CA GLY A 91 -22.63 -1.99 -42.59
C GLY A 91 -22.10 -0.88 -41.68
N GLN A 92 -22.82 -0.51 -40.61
CA GLN A 92 -22.46 0.61 -39.75
C GLN A 92 -21.30 0.29 -38.79
N ALA A 93 -20.60 1.32 -38.30
CA ALA A 93 -19.52 1.19 -37.32
C ALA A 93 -19.76 2.08 -36.08
N GLY A 94 -19.93 1.46 -34.90
CA GLY A 94 -20.10 2.17 -33.64
C GLY A 94 -18.77 2.50 -32.95
N MET A 95 -18.57 3.74 -32.52
CA MET A 95 -17.35 4.13 -31.79
C MET A 95 -17.42 3.79 -30.29
N ILE A 96 -16.41 3.08 -29.79
CA ILE A 96 -16.19 2.79 -28.37
C ILE A 96 -15.01 3.63 -27.86
N GLN A 97 -15.23 4.40 -26.79
CA GLN A 97 -14.18 5.20 -26.14
C GLN A 97 -13.64 4.49 -24.90
N LYS A 98 -12.41 3.95 -24.96
CA LYS A 98 -11.69 3.48 -23.77
C LYS A 98 -11.10 4.68 -23.03
N LYS A 99 -11.91 5.24 -22.13
CA LYS A 99 -11.62 6.44 -21.32
C LYS A 99 -10.61 6.17 -20.21
N SER A 100 -9.71 7.13 -19.97
CA SER A 100 -8.77 7.16 -18.85
C SER A 100 -9.15 8.26 -17.85
N SER A 101 -8.55 8.28 -16.66
CA SER A 101 -8.76 9.33 -15.65
C SER A 101 -7.46 9.80 -15.02
N HIS A 102 -7.44 11.06 -14.58
CA HIS A 102 -6.38 11.64 -13.75
C HIS A 102 -6.99 12.01 -12.40
N ILE A 103 -6.32 11.65 -11.30
CA ILE A 103 -6.83 11.84 -9.94
C ILE A 103 -5.87 12.75 -9.19
N LYS A 104 -6.40 13.74 -8.46
CA LYS A 104 -5.66 14.53 -7.47
C LYS A 104 -6.39 14.43 -6.12
N ILE A 105 -5.73 13.85 -5.12
CA ILE A 105 -6.17 13.90 -3.72
C ILE A 105 -5.53 15.14 -3.09
N ILE A 106 -6.33 15.88 -2.32
CA ILE A 106 -5.90 17.03 -1.52
C ILE A 106 -6.21 16.71 -0.06
N LEU A 107 -5.17 16.59 0.75
CA LEU A 107 -5.24 16.49 2.21
C LEU A 107 -5.02 17.87 2.84
N GLU A 108 -5.60 18.08 4.02
CA GLU A 108 -5.47 19.31 4.80
C GLU A 108 -5.48 18.95 6.30
N GLU A 109 -4.85 19.79 7.12
CA GLU A 109 -4.91 19.70 8.59
C GLU A 109 -6.28 20.18 9.10
N LYS A 110 -6.89 19.45 10.04
CA LYS A 110 -8.13 19.85 10.72
C LYS A 110 -7.88 21.00 11.71
N VAL A 111 -6.76 20.95 12.44
CA VAL A 111 -6.27 22.03 13.30
C VAL A 111 -4.89 22.47 12.80
N PRO A 112 -4.70 23.74 12.41
CA PRO A 112 -3.44 24.20 11.84
C PRO A 112 -2.31 24.21 12.89
N GLY A 113 -1.14 23.70 12.52
CA GLY A 113 0.10 23.87 13.31
C GLY A 113 0.47 22.71 14.23
N LEU A 114 -0.33 21.65 14.32
CA LEU A 114 0.05 20.39 14.99
C LEU A 114 1.13 19.64 14.18
N LYS A 115 2.38 20.06 14.36
CA LYS A 115 3.58 19.35 13.87
C LYS A 115 3.91 18.18 14.79
N MET A 116 4.38 17.07 14.23
CA MET A 116 5.01 16.00 15.01
C MET A 116 6.22 16.56 15.77
N LYS A 117 6.31 16.31 17.08
CA LYS A 117 7.61 16.32 17.77
C LYS A 117 8.44 15.20 17.14
N LYS A 118 9.51 15.54 16.40
CA LYS A 118 10.45 14.53 15.92
C LYS A 118 11.10 13.87 17.14
N PRO A 119 11.17 12.53 17.23
CA PRO A 119 12.09 11.89 18.15
C PRO A 119 13.52 12.22 17.71
N GLU A 120 14.37 12.57 18.66
CA GLU A 120 15.78 12.85 18.40
C GLU A 120 16.52 11.54 18.06
N PRO A 121 17.46 11.53 17.09
CA PRO A 121 18.12 10.31 16.65
C PRO A 121 19.18 9.83 17.67
N ALA A 122 18.77 9.02 18.63
CA ALA A 122 19.63 8.47 19.68
C ALA A 122 20.69 7.48 19.13
N ILE A 123 21.91 8.00 18.93
CA ILE A 123 23.15 7.33 18.53
C ILE A 123 24.26 8.14 19.25
N LYS A 124 25.15 7.63 20.11
CA LYS A 124 25.63 6.26 20.41
C LYS A 124 26.24 6.21 21.84
N GLU A 125 26.85 5.06 22.19
CA GLU A 125 27.67 4.81 23.41
C GLU A 125 26.82 4.61 24.70
N VAL A 126 27.19 3.77 25.68
CA VAL A 126 28.51 3.20 26.06
C VAL A 126 28.48 1.65 26.18
N LYS A 127 29.61 0.98 25.88
CA LYS A 127 29.89 -0.42 26.28
C LYS A 127 30.60 -0.44 27.65
N PRO A 128 30.30 -1.42 28.52
CA PRO A 128 31.42 -2.18 29.08
C PRO A 128 31.18 -3.70 29.18
N GLU A 129 32.30 -4.42 29.10
CA GLU A 129 32.52 -5.83 29.47
C GLU A 129 33.76 -5.84 30.40
N PRO A 130 34.07 -6.91 31.17
CA PRO A 130 33.27 -8.03 31.64
C PRO A 130 33.35 -8.23 33.19
N SER A 131 32.62 -9.20 33.75
CA SER A 131 33.07 -9.90 34.96
C SER A 131 32.47 -11.32 35.07
N GLU A 132 33.34 -12.30 35.30
CA GLU A 132 32.95 -13.69 35.58
C GLU A 132 32.94 -13.95 37.09
N LYS A 133 31.92 -14.67 37.59
CA LYS A 133 31.97 -15.73 38.64
C LYS A 133 30.60 -15.96 39.30
N ALA A 134 29.84 -16.94 38.79
CA ALA A 134 28.73 -17.57 39.50
C ALA A 134 28.34 -18.92 38.84
N GLN A 135 29.23 -19.92 38.84
CA GLN A 135 28.86 -21.31 38.55
C GLN A 135 29.16 -22.20 39.76
N GLU A 136 28.13 -22.51 40.53
CA GLU A 136 27.94 -23.69 41.41
C GLU A 136 26.68 -23.41 42.25
N LYS A 137 25.73 -24.32 42.46
CA LYS A 137 25.60 -25.76 42.17
C LYS A 137 24.21 -25.95 41.49
N PHE A 138 24.03 -26.78 40.45
CA PHE A 138 23.91 -28.24 40.54
C PHE A 138 24.49 -28.97 39.30
N LYS A 139 25.16 -30.09 39.56
CA LYS A 139 25.56 -31.19 38.64
C LYS A 139 25.45 -32.47 39.51
N LYS A 140 25.12 -33.69 39.07
CA LYS A 140 24.75 -34.38 37.79
C LYS A 140 24.46 -35.87 38.18
N PRO A 141 24.46 -36.90 37.28
CA PRO A 141 23.91 -37.10 35.92
C PRO A 141 22.86 -38.27 35.97
N VAL A 142 22.45 -39.04 34.93
CA VAL A 142 22.64 -38.98 33.46
C VAL A 142 21.26 -38.70 32.79
N VAL A 143 20.48 -39.53 32.08
CA VAL A 143 20.62 -40.85 31.40
C VAL A 143 19.93 -40.75 30.02
N GLU A 144 20.74 -40.78 28.95
CA GLU A 144 20.51 -41.24 27.55
C GLU A 144 19.22 -40.86 26.76
N ALA A 145 19.21 -40.77 25.43
CA ALA A 145 20.20 -41.17 24.40
C ALA A 145 20.53 -40.05 23.36
N LYS A 146 21.37 -40.37 22.37
CA LYS A 146 22.05 -39.41 21.47
C LYS A 146 21.41 -39.23 20.08
N LYS A 147 21.69 -38.10 19.44
CA LYS A 147 21.51 -37.85 17.99
C LYS A 147 22.63 -38.51 17.15
N PRO A 148 22.38 -38.76 15.85
CA PRO A 148 23.35 -38.58 14.76
C PRO A 148 23.05 -37.31 13.92
N VAL A 149 23.96 -36.92 13.01
CA VAL A 149 24.07 -35.56 12.43
C VAL A 149 24.62 -35.58 10.98
N LEU A 150 24.32 -34.53 10.19
CA LEU A 150 24.74 -34.25 8.77
C LEU A 150 24.05 -35.13 7.68
N LYS A 151 23.81 -34.66 6.44
CA LYS A 151 24.55 -33.70 5.58
C LYS A 151 23.68 -32.65 4.87
N LYS A 152 24.34 -31.67 4.23
CA LYS A 152 23.76 -30.80 3.17
C LYS A 152 23.75 -31.56 1.84
N GLU A 153 22.72 -31.35 1.01
CA GLU A 153 22.88 -31.28 -0.45
C GLU A 153 21.96 -30.18 -1.04
N VAL A 154 22.46 -29.48 -2.06
CA VAL A 154 21.69 -28.55 -2.91
C VAL A 154 22.15 -28.82 -4.33
N PHE A 155 21.29 -29.42 -5.17
CA PHE A 155 21.53 -29.50 -6.61
C PHE A 155 20.23 -29.44 -7.41
N GLY A 156 20.34 -29.01 -8.67
CA GLY A 156 19.22 -28.50 -9.46
C GLY A 156 18.27 -29.54 -10.05
N GLY A 157 17.10 -29.08 -10.53
CA GLY A 157 16.09 -29.95 -11.12
C GLY A 157 14.85 -29.24 -11.69
N VAL A 158 14.99 -28.42 -12.73
CA VAL A 158 13.82 -27.94 -13.48
C VAL A 158 13.25 -29.06 -14.33
N ARG A 159 12.06 -29.58 -13.99
CA ARG A 159 11.19 -30.32 -14.92
C ARG A 159 9.72 -29.99 -14.67
N LYS A 160 9.14 -29.15 -15.52
CA LYS A 160 7.68 -29.14 -15.76
C LYS A 160 7.33 -30.52 -16.33
N PHE A 161 6.23 -31.14 -15.90
CA PHE A 161 5.47 -32.00 -16.81
C PHE A 161 3.97 -31.91 -16.56
N PHE A 162 3.24 -31.94 -17.67
CA PHE A 162 1.80 -31.66 -17.76
C PHE A 162 1.01 -32.88 -17.28
N ARG A 163 0.04 -32.70 -16.37
CA ARG A 163 -0.95 -33.75 -16.04
C ARG A 163 -2.32 -33.36 -16.60
N ARG A 164 -2.57 -33.70 -17.87
CA ARG A 164 -3.95 -33.95 -18.33
C ARG A 164 -4.44 -35.20 -17.61
N LYS A 165 -5.57 -35.10 -16.91
CA LYS A 165 -6.44 -36.25 -16.64
C LYS A 165 -7.68 -36.08 -17.49
N SER A 166 -7.81 -36.93 -18.50
CA SER A 166 -9.06 -37.20 -19.19
C SER A 166 -9.71 -38.42 -18.53
N ILE A 167 -10.88 -38.22 -17.95
CA ILE A 167 -11.98 -39.18 -17.84
C ILE A 167 -13.21 -38.37 -18.26
#